data_AF-A0A7X4XFD5-F1
#
_entry.id   AF-A0A7X4XFD5-F1
#
_cell.length_a   1.000
_cell.length_b   1.000
_cell.length_c   1.000
_cell.angle_alpha   90.00
_cell.angle_beta   90.00
_cell.angle_gamma   90.00
#
_symmetry.space_group_name_H-M   'P 1'
#
loop_
_entity.id
_entity.type
_entity.pdbx_description
1 polymer ?
#
loop_
_entity_poly.entity_id
_entity_poly.type
_entity_poly.pdbx_seq_one_letter_code
_entity_poly.pdbx_strand_id
1 'polypeptide(L)'
;MKFENVVPLPHADSGLQHSIIRFNNSHIGKDKIPRRSAMLIRNTESGQWTIRYAMGNSGTLKGLTKTSVALDYDAICELGVQYGKPVSLEVKRASLIKSMHWLMTSPDLNVRLNTRFAVLGAVLGLISLVISL
;
A
#
# COMPACT_ATOMS: atom_id res chain seq x y z
N MET A 1 -6.27 -10.41 -6.59
CA MET A 1 -5.91 -10.26 -8.02
C MET A 1 -4.44 -10.54 -8.17
N LYS A 2 -4.00 -11.17 -9.27
CA LYS A 2 -2.59 -11.49 -9.51
C LYS A 2 -1.99 -10.54 -10.54
N PHE A 3 -0.73 -10.16 -10.33
CA PHE A 3 0.05 -9.32 -11.24
C PHE A 3 1.44 -9.90 -11.41
N GLU A 4 1.94 -9.82 -12.64
CA GLU A 4 3.12 -10.55 -13.11
C GLU A 4 4.32 -9.65 -13.40
N ASN A 5 4.08 -8.35 -13.49
CA ASN A 5 5.10 -7.37 -13.80
C ASN A 5 4.89 -6.09 -12.99
N VAL A 6 5.99 -5.40 -12.70
CA VAL A 6 5.96 -4.11 -12.03
C VAL A 6 6.67 -3.06 -12.87
N VAL A 7 6.00 -1.92 -13.06
CA VAL A 7 6.55 -0.74 -13.71
C VAL A 7 6.87 0.34 -12.65
N PRO A 8 7.91 1.15 -12.85
CA PRO A 8 8.22 2.22 -11.92
C PRO A 8 7.14 3.32 -11.97
N LEU A 9 6.78 3.84 -10.80
CA LEU A 9 5.98 5.06 -10.72
C LEU A 9 6.78 6.28 -11.22
N PRO A 10 6.12 7.28 -11.83
CA PRO A 10 6.71 8.58 -12.09
C PRO A 10 7.16 9.25 -10.80
N HIS A 11 8.19 10.10 -10.88
CA HIS A 11 8.70 10.82 -9.71
C HIS A 11 7.63 11.63 -8.97
N ALA A 12 6.66 12.21 -9.70
CA ALA A 12 5.57 12.98 -9.11
C ALA A 12 4.60 12.16 -8.23
N ASP A 13 4.54 10.84 -8.43
CA ASP A 13 3.69 9.92 -7.66
C ASP A 13 4.50 9.03 -6.70
N SER A 14 5.84 9.14 -6.73
CA SER A 14 6.76 8.27 -6.01
C SER A 14 7.11 8.85 -4.65
N GLY A 15 7.28 7.96 -3.66
CA GLY A 15 7.80 8.30 -2.34
C GLY A 15 6.87 7.86 -1.21
N LEU A 16 7.47 7.68 -0.04
CA LEU A 16 6.79 7.20 1.16
C LEU A 16 5.55 8.02 1.53
N GLN A 17 5.59 9.35 1.39
CA GLN A 17 4.43 10.20 1.68
C GLN A 17 3.23 9.93 0.75
N HIS A 18 3.48 9.43 -0.45
CA HIS A 18 2.43 9.16 -1.42
C HIS A 18 1.89 7.76 -1.28
N SER A 19 2.73 6.73 -1.10
CA SER A 19 2.25 5.35 -0.90
C SER A 19 1.17 4.92 -1.92
N ILE A 20 1.40 5.20 -3.21
CA ILE A 20 0.48 4.91 -4.31
C ILE A 20 0.77 3.54 -4.95
N ILE A 21 -0.29 2.85 -5.37
CA ILE A 21 -0.21 1.80 -6.41
C ILE A 21 -1.11 2.21 -7.57
N ARG A 22 -0.56 2.26 -8.79
CA ARG A 22 -1.38 2.51 -9.98
C ARG A 22 -1.71 1.23 -10.72
N PHE A 23 -2.98 1.13 -11.09
CA PHE A 23 -3.52 0.04 -11.90
C PHE A 23 -3.91 0.54 -13.28
N ASN A 24 -4.02 -0.39 -14.23
CA ASN A 24 -4.74 -0.13 -15.47
C ASN A 24 -6.18 0.30 -15.16
N ASN A 25 -6.70 1.29 -15.89
CA ASN A 25 -8.04 1.84 -15.67
C ASN A 25 -9.15 0.79 -15.76
N SER A 26 -8.92 -0.34 -16.44
CA SER A 26 -9.86 -1.45 -16.45
C SER A 26 -10.14 -2.06 -15.08
N HIS A 27 -9.23 -1.91 -14.11
CA HIS A 27 -9.35 -2.47 -12.75
C HIS A 27 -9.93 -1.49 -11.73
N ILE A 28 -10.05 -0.21 -12.11
CA ILE A 28 -10.57 0.84 -11.24
C ILE A 28 -12.04 1.10 -11.56
N GLY A 29 -12.87 1.24 -10.53
CA GLY A 29 -14.30 1.52 -10.68
C GLY A 29 -15.11 1.22 -9.43
N LYS A 30 -16.39 1.61 -9.43
CA LYS A 30 -17.32 1.41 -8.32
C LYS A 30 -17.48 -0.08 -7.96
N ASP A 31 -17.64 -0.92 -8.98
CA ASP A 31 -17.82 -2.38 -8.82
C ASP A 31 -16.50 -3.17 -8.91
N LYS A 32 -15.35 -2.46 -8.88
CA LYS A 32 -14.01 -3.03 -9.00
C LYS A 32 -13.15 -2.60 -7.81
N ILE A 33 -11.93 -2.12 -8.07
CA ILE A 33 -11.10 -1.45 -7.06
C ILE A 33 -11.55 0.02 -6.98
N PRO A 34 -12.10 0.46 -5.84
CA PRO A 34 -12.43 1.86 -5.63
C PRO A 34 -11.15 2.69 -5.60
N ARG A 35 -11.20 3.91 -6.16
CA ARG A 35 -10.08 4.84 -6.04
C ARG A 35 -9.83 5.16 -4.57
N ARG A 36 -8.56 5.32 -4.20
CA ARG A 36 -8.07 5.60 -2.85
C ARG A 36 -8.37 4.52 -1.82
N SER A 37 -8.78 3.31 -2.23
CA SER A 37 -8.89 2.20 -1.29
C SER A 37 -7.50 1.67 -0.92
N ALA A 38 -7.29 1.36 0.36
CA ALA A 38 -6.06 0.72 0.81
C ALA A 38 -5.97 -0.71 0.25
N MET A 39 -4.87 -1.00 -0.44
CA MET A 39 -4.60 -2.30 -1.05
C MET A 39 -3.40 -2.93 -0.36
N LEU A 40 -3.56 -4.18 0.07
CA LEU A 40 -2.47 -5.03 0.49
C LEU A 40 -1.90 -5.70 -0.75
N ILE A 41 -0.60 -5.49 -0.96
CA ILE A 41 0.19 -6.10 -2.02
C ILE A 41 1.10 -7.10 -1.35
N ARG A 42 1.09 -8.35 -1.81
CA ARG A 42 1.88 -9.43 -1.25
C ARG A 42 2.67 -10.11 -2.36
N ASN A 43 3.96 -10.24 -2.17
CA ASN A 43 4.76 -11.17 -2.94
C ASN A 43 4.43 -12.59 -2.47
N THR A 44 3.88 -13.42 -3.35
CA THR A 44 3.48 -14.78 -2.99
C THR A 44 4.66 -15.74 -2.83
N GLU A 45 5.83 -15.38 -3.36
CA GLU A 45 7.06 -16.19 -3.27
C GLU A 45 7.76 -15.99 -1.92
N SER A 46 8.03 -14.73 -1.54
CA SER A 46 8.70 -14.41 -0.26
C SER A 46 7.74 -14.27 0.92
N GLY A 47 6.44 -14.06 0.65
CA GLY A 47 5.44 -13.72 1.66
C GLY A 47 5.50 -12.28 2.15
N GLN A 48 6.49 -11.49 1.72
CA GLN A 48 6.61 -10.07 2.02
C GLN A 48 5.42 -9.30 1.47
N TRP A 49 5.04 -8.23 2.16
CA TRP A 49 3.85 -7.48 1.82
C TRP A 49 4.00 -6.01 2.19
N THR A 50 3.24 -5.18 1.50
CA THR A 50 3.12 -3.76 1.79
C THR A 50 1.69 -3.28 1.56
N ILE A 51 1.40 -2.04 1.97
CA ILE A 51 0.12 -1.38 1.72
C ILE A 51 0.32 -0.09 0.95
N ARG A 52 -0.47 0.08 -0.11
CA ARG A 52 -0.52 1.28 -0.94
C ARG A 52 -1.98 1.57 -1.28
N TYR A 53 -2.36 2.82 -1.50
CA TYR A 53 -3.73 3.11 -1.93
C TYR A 53 -3.87 3.10 -3.45
N ALA A 54 -5.02 2.60 -3.91
CA ALA A 54 -5.29 2.37 -5.32
C ALA A 54 -5.55 3.67 -6.09
N MET A 55 -4.85 3.83 -7.22
CA MET A 55 -5.11 4.88 -8.19
C MET A 55 -5.18 4.30 -9.61
N GLY A 56 -5.92 4.97 -10.49
CA GLY A 56 -5.92 4.64 -11.91
C GLY A 56 -4.72 5.23 -12.63
N ASN A 57 -4.55 4.84 -13.89
CA ASN A 57 -3.61 5.51 -14.79
C ASN A 57 -4.18 6.87 -15.19
N SER A 58 -3.40 7.94 -14.98
CA SER A 58 -3.70 9.29 -15.47
C SER A 58 -3.36 9.49 -16.96
N GLY A 59 -3.03 8.40 -17.67
CA GLY A 59 -2.61 8.44 -19.07
C GLY A 59 -1.12 8.72 -19.28
N THR A 60 -0.38 8.96 -18.20
CA THR A 60 1.04 9.34 -18.22
C THR A 60 1.99 8.15 -18.06
N LEU A 61 1.55 7.04 -17.46
CA LEU A 61 2.35 5.83 -17.35
C LEU A 61 2.25 4.97 -18.62
N LYS A 62 3.37 4.85 -19.33
CA LYS A 62 3.57 3.87 -20.40
C LYS A 62 3.89 2.50 -19.80
N GLY A 63 3.42 1.42 -20.43
CA GLY A 63 3.71 0.04 -20.01
C GLY A 63 2.76 -0.56 -18.97
N LEU A 64 1.76 0.19 -18.49
CA LEU A 64 0.78 -0.30 -17.51
C LEU A 64 -0.36 -1.12 -18.19
N THR A 65 -0.12 -2.41 -18.34
CA THR A 65 -1.07 -3.42 -18.85
C THR A 65 -2.05 -3.92 -17.77
N LYS A 66 -3.00 -4.80 -18.15
CA LYS A 66 -3.93 -5.44 -17.20
C LYS A 66 -3.25 -6.39 -16.20
N THR A 67 -2.05 -6.88 -16.49
CA THR A 67 -1.29 -7.82 -15.65
C THR A 67 -0.11 -7.15 -14.96
N SER A 68 0.04 -5.83 -15.10
CA SER A 68 1.09 -5.07 -14.43
C SER A 68 0.52 -4.02 -13.47
N VAL A 69 1.33 -3.66 -12.48
CA VAL A 69 1.06 -2.58 -11.54
C VAL A 69 2.23 -1.61 -11.54
N ALA A 70 1.96 -0.35 -11.21
CA ALA A 70 3.02 0.62 -10.97
C ALA A 70 3.22 0.82 -9.48
N LEU A 71 4.48 0.73 -9.05
CA LEU A 71 4.89 0.87 -7.66
C LEU A 71 6.12 1.79 -7.55
N ASP A 72 6.29 2.36 -6.36
CA ASP A 72 7.44 3.17 -6.00
C ASP A 72 8.61 2.28 -5.56
N TYR A 73 9.82 2.85 -5.57
CA TYR A 73 11.03 2.13 -5.18
C TYR A 73 10.92 1.48 -3.79
N ASP A 74 10.34 2.20 -2.83
CA ASP A 74 10.18 1.71 -1.47
C ASP A 74 9.26 0.48 -1.40
N ALA A 75 8.15 0.45 -2.16
CA ALA A 75 7.31 -0.74 -2.22
C ALA A 75 8.06 -1.94 -2.80
N ILE A 76 8.90 -1.71 -3.82
CA ILE A 76 9.70 -2.77 -4.42
C ILE A 76 10.70 -3.35 -3.43
N CYS A 77 11.36 -2.51 -2.65
CA CYS A 77 12.24 -2.94 -1.57
C CYS A 77 11.48 -3.72 -0.49
N GLU A 78 10.31 -3.24 -0.05
CA GLU A 78 9.48 -3.94 0.95
C GLU A 78 8.96 -5.29 0.45
N LEU A 79 8.65 -5.40 -0.85
CA LEU A 79 8.16 -6.64 -1.48
C LEU A 79 9.30 -7.60 -1.88
N GLY A 80 10.55 -7.13 -1.84
CA GLY A 80 11.73 -7.89 -2.25
C GLY A 80 11.72 -8.29 -3.73
N VAL A 81 11.20 -7.42 -4.60
CA VAL A 81 11.14 -7.67 -6.06
C VAL A 81 12.05 -6.70 -6.82
N GLN A 82 12.11 -6.84 -8.16
CA GLN A 82 12.90 -5.95 -9.02
C GLN A 82 12.10 -5.56 -10.26
N TYR A 83 12.29 -4.32 -10.73
CA TYR A 83 11.65 -3.86 -11.97
C TYR A 83 12.14 -4.68 -13.18
N GLY A 84 11.23 -4.90 -14.13
CA GLY A 84 11.55 -5.60 -15.39
C GLY A 84 11.77 -7.11 -15.24
N LYS A 85 11.68 -7.67 -14.03
CA LYS A 85 11.66 -9.11 -13.80
C LYS A 85 10.24 -9.60 -13.58
N PRO A 86 9.91 -10.84 -14.00
CA PRO A 86 8.66 -11.49 -13.62
C PRO A 86 8.53 -11.54 -12.10
N VAL A 87 7.32 -11.29 -11.60
CA VAL A 87 6.97 -11.35 -10.18
C VAL A 87 5.66 -12.09 -10.00
N SER A 88 5.39 -12.62 -8.81
CA SER A 88 4.07 -13.13 -8.45
C SER A 88 3.48 -12.29 -7.32
N LEU A 89 2.76 -11.22 -7.68
CA LEU A 89 2.13 -10.32 -6.72
C LEU A 89 0.63 -10.61 -6.59
N GLU A 90 0.18 -10.86 -5.36
CA GLU A 90 -1.23 -10.86 -5.01
C GLU A 90 -1.62 -9.49 -4.44
N VAL A 91 -2.66 -8.89 -5.01
CA VAL A 91 -3.23 -7.63 -4.55
C VAL A 91 -4.68 -7.82 -4.13
N LYS A 92 -5.01 -7.37 -2.92
CA LYS A 92 -6.36 -7.40 -2.35
C LYS A 92 -6.63 -6.19 -1.48
N ARG A 93 -7.89 -5.93 -1.11
CA ARG A 93 -8.20 -4.85 -0.16
C ARG A 93 -7.53 -5.13 1.19
N ALA A 94 -6.90 -4.12 1.76
CA ALA A 94 -6.33 -4.20 3.09
C ALA A 94 -7.44 -4.13 4.14
N SER A 95 -7.36 -4.98 5.17
CA SER A 95 -8.21 -4.83 6.35
C SER A 95 -7.72 -3.67 7.21
N LEU A 96 -8.59 -3.14 8.08
CA LEU A 96 -8.21 -2.10 9.04
C LEU A 96 -7.06 -2.55 9.94
N ILE A 97 -7.10 -3.81 10.42
CA ILE A 97 -6.04 -4.39 11.27
C ILE A 97 -4.70 -4.41 10.53
N LYS A 98 -4.67 -4.87 9.27
CA LYS A 98 -3.43 -4.89 8.47
C LYS A 98 -2.94 -3.49 8.13
N SER A 99 -3.86 -2.57 7.85
CA SER A 99 -3.54 -1.16 7.62
C SER A 99 -2.91 -0.54 8.87
N MET A 100 -3.46 -0.82 10.05
CA MET A 100 -2.93 -0.33 11.30
C MET A 100 -1.57 -0.93 11.64
N HIS A 101 -1.41 -2.24 11.45
CA HIS A 101 -0.12 -2.89 11.59
C HIS A 101 0.93 -2.23 10.71
N TRP A 102 0.61 -2.00 9.42
CA TRP A 102 1.53 -1.36 8.50
C TRP A 102 1.91 0.05 8.93
N LEU A 103 0.96 0.87 9.38
CA LEU A 103 1.24 2.21 9.90
C LEU A 103 2.16 2.19 11.13
N MET A 104 1.95 1.23 12.05
CA MET A 104 2.78 1.04 13.25
C MET A 104 4.21 0.57 12.94
N THR A 105 4.43 -0.02 11.75
CA THR A 105 5.72 -0.49 11.24
C THR A 105 6.14 0.27 9.97
N SER A 106 5.58 1.46 9.73
CA SER A 106 5.82 2.18 8.47
C SER A 106 7.32 2.48 8.30
N PRO A 107 7.86 2.39 7.07
CA PRO A 107 9.23 2.82 6.78
C PRO A 107 9.42 4.32 7.06
N ASP A 108 8.37 5.13 6.89
CA ASP A 108 8.39 6.54 7.25
C ASP A 108 8.36 6.71 8.77
N LEU A 109 9.43 7.32 9.31
CA LEU A 109 9.60 7.51 10.75
C LEU A 109 8.50 8.40 11.35
N ASN A 110 8.11 9.46 10.67
CA ASN A 110 7.11 10.41 11.16
C ASN A 110 5.74 9.75 11.23
N VAL A 111 5.35 9.02 10.17
CA VAL A 111 4.11 8.24 10.14
C VAL A 111 4.11 7.21 11.27
N ARG A 112 5.22 6.49 11.44
CA ARG A 112 5.35 5.45 12.46
C ARG A 112 5.24 6.00 13.88
N LEU A 113 5.95 7.08 14.20
CA LEU A 113 5.93 7.68 15.53
C LEU A 113 4.54 8.28 15.85
N ASN A 114 3.97 9.03 14.91
CA ASN A 114 2.65 9.63 15.09
C ASN A 114 1.57 8.56 15.32
N THR A 115 1.62 7.46 14.56
CA THR A 115 0.68 6.34 14.75
C THR A 115 0.85 5.70 16.12
N ARG A 116 2.08 5.45 16.56
CA ARG A 116 2.37 4.87 17.88
C ARG A 116 1.88 5.77 19.01
N PHE A 117 2.10 7.07 18.93
CA PHE A 117 1.61 8.02 19.92
C PHE A 117 0.08 8.11 19.94
N ALA A 118 -0.57 8.08 18.78
CA ALA A 118 -2.03 8.05 18.70
C ALA A 118 -2.62 6.80 19.39
N VAL A 119 -2.02 5.62 19.14
CA VAL A 119 -2.42 4.37 19.79
C VAL A 119 -2.17 4.42 21.30
N LEU A 120 -1.01 4.91 21.73
CA LEU A 120 -0.69 5.06 23.15
C LEU A 120 -1.68 6.00 23.86
N GLY A 121 -1.98 7.15 23.25
CA GLY A 121 -2.94 8.10 23.78
C GLY A 121 -4.35 7.50 23.89
N ALA A 122 -4.79 6.74 22.89
CA ALA A 122 -6.09 6.06 22.93
C ALA A 122 -6.17 5.02 24.07
N VAL A 123 -5.10 4.24 24.28
CA VAL A 123 -5.01 3.26 25.37
C VAL A 123 -5.05 3.94 26.73
N LEU A 124 -4.25 5.00 26.93
CA LEU A 124 -4.23 5.77 28.18
C LEU A 124 -5.59 6.42 28.47
N GLY A 125 -6.25 6.96 27.44
CA GLY A 125 -7.60 7.51 27.56
C GLY A 125 -8.64 6.47 27.98
N LEU A 126 -8.58 5.27 27.41
CA LEU A 126 -9.46 4.16 27.81
C LEU A 126 -9.21 3.72 29.26
N ILE A 127 -7.94 3.64 29.68
CA ILE A 127 -7.59 3.33 31.08
C ILE A 127 -8.16 4.39 32.02
N SER A 128 -7.97 5.68 31.69
CA SER A 128 -8.51 6.78 32.49
C SER A 128 -10.04 6.72 32.60
N LEU A 129 -10.74 6.38 31.52
CA LEU A 129 -12.19 6.24 31.51
C LEU A 129 -12.66 5.11 32.41
N VAL A 130 -11.99 3.94 32.35
CA VAL A 130 -12.32 2.78 33.19
C VAL A 130 -12.08 3.06 34.67
N ILE A 131 -11.02 3.81 35.01
CA ILE A 131 -10.75 4.20 36.40
C ILE A 131 -11.76 5.24 36.91
N SER A 132 -12.33 6.05 36.03
CA SER A 132 -13.25 7.14 36.39
C SER A 132 -14.72 6.73 36.43
N LEU A 133 -15.08 5.57 35.87
CA LEU A 133 -16.43 4.97 35.95
C LEU A 133 -16.60 4.18 37.25
#